data_AF-A0A1H4I5M5-F1
#
_entry.id   AF-A0A1H4I5M5-F1
#
_cell.length_a   1.000
_cell.length_b   1.000
_cell.length_c   1.000
_cell.angle_alpha   90.00
_cell.angle_beta   90.00
_cell.angle_gamma   90.00
#
_symmetry.space_group_name_H-M   'P 1'
#
loop_
_entity.id
_entity.type
_entity.pdbx_description
1 polymer ?
#
loop_
_entity_poly.entity_id
_entity_poly.type
_entity_poly.pdbx_seq_one_letter_code
_entity_poly.pdbx_strand_id
1 'polypeptide(L)'
;MSSGPGALPDSVMGPQRRPALSPREVEILRLWLRSESKNVAASELGISLGTIQTHLARIRAKYAAVGRPVADKSGLLVRALQDGLVSLDEL
;
A
#
# COMPACT_ATOMS: atom_id res chain seq x y z
N MET A 1 -22.53 -40.22 -20.04
CA MET A 1 -23.65 -39.46 -19.45
C MET A 1 -23.55 -39.73 -17.95
N SER A 2 -23.20 -38.84 -17.03
CA SER A 2 -23.10 -37.38 -17.03
C SER A 2 -22.03 -36.95 -16.01
N SER A 3 -21.38 -35.82 -16.32
CA SER A 3 -20.92 -34.74 -15.43
C SER A 3 -20.25 -35.15 -14.10
N GLY A 4 -18.94 -35.00 -13.90
CA GLY A 4 -18.16 -33.75 -14.02
C GLY A 4 -18.00 -33.14 -12.61
N PRO A 5 -16.80 -33.15 -11.99
CA PRO A 5 -16.62 -32.70 -10.61
C PRO A 5 -16.83 -31.19 -10.53
N GLY A 6 -17.56 -30.75 -9.51
CA GLY A 6 -17.76 -29.33 -9.23
C GLY A 6 -16.42 -28.63 -9.09
N ALA A 7 -16.04 -27.88 -10.13
CA ALA A 7 -14.98 -26.91 -10.05
C ALA A 7 -15.33 -25.96 -8.89
N LEU A 8 -14.45 -25.88 -7.91
CA LEU A 8 -14.47 -24.84 -6.90
C LEU A 8 -14.58 -23.49 -7.64
N PRO A 9 -15.37 -22.51 -7.13
CA PRO A 9 -15.39 -21.20 -7.75
C PRO A 9 -13.99 -20.58 -7.61
N ASP A 10 -13.23 -20.62 -8.71
CA ASP A 10 -12.05 -19.79 -8.87
C ASP A 10 -12.47 -18.33 -8.67
N SER A 11 -11.91 -17.74 -7.62
CA SER A 11 -11.86 -16.30 -7.36
C SER A 11 -13.15 -15.60 -6.88
N VAL A 12 -13.44 -15.74 -5.59
CA VAL A 12 -14.26 -14.77 -4.83
C VAL A 12 -13.58 -13.40 -4.63
N MET A 13 -12.41 -13.16 -5.22
CA MET A 13 -11.77 -11.85 -5.23
C MET A 13 -11.94 -11.24 -6.61
N GLY A 14 -12.93 -10.35 -6.74
CA GLY A 14 -12.94 -9.35 -7.82
C GLY A 14 -11.60 -8.62 -7.86
N PRO A 15 -11.22 -8.02 -9.00
CA PRO A 15 -9.91 -7.40 -9.18
C PRO A 15 -9.62 -6.47 -7.99
N GLN A 16 -8.62 -6.84 -7.18
CA GLN A 16 -8.16 -6.01 -6.06
C GLN A 16 -7.80 -4.66 -6.65
N ARG A 17 -8.66 -3.66 -6.45
CA ARG A 17 -8.44 -2.33 -7.00
C ARG A 17 -7.24 -1.72 -6.27
N ARG A 18 -6.07 -1.83 -6.91
CA ARG A 18 -4.82 -1.23 -6.45
C ARG A 18 -4.83 0.26 -6.81
N PRO A 19 -4.42 1.16 -5.90
CA PRO A 19 -4.26 2.55 -6.25
C PRO A 19 -3.10 2.73 -7.24
N ALA A 20 -3.25 3.65 -8.18
CA ALA A 20 -2.16 4.08 -9.04
C ALA A 20 -1.24 5.06 -8.27
N LEU A 21 -0.28 4.51 -7.54
CA LEU A 21 0.78 5.29 -6.88
C LEU A 21 1.87 5.65 -7.88
N SER A 22 2.40 6.88 -7.80
CA SER A 22 3.57 7.27 -8.59
C SER A 22 4.83 6.58 -8.04
N PRO A 23 5.92 6.48 -8.83
CA PRO A 23 7.18 5.92 -8.34
C PRO A 23 7.66 6.60 -7.04
N ARG A 24 7.55 7.94 -6.96
CA ARG A 24 7.93 8.70 -5.76
C ARG A 24 7.02 8.41 -4.56
N GLU A 25 5.74 8.20 -4.78
CA GLU A 25 4.82 7.80 -3.69
C GLU A 25 5.12 6.39 -3.18
N VAL A 26 5.46 5.46 -4.07
CA VAL A 26 5.87 4.10 -3.68
C VAL A 26 7.17 4.14 -2.87
N GLU A 27 8.17 4.89 -3.32
CA GLU A 27 9.44 5.08 -2.61
C GLU A 27 9.23 5.64 -1.20
N ILE A 28 8.44 6.72 -1.08
CA ILE A 28 8.11 7.34 0.20
C ILE A 28 7.34 6.38 1.10
N LEU A 29 6.37 5.64 0.54
CA LEU A 29 5.60 4.66 1.29
C LEU A 29 6.51 3.56 1.86
N ARG A 30 7.35 2.96 1.03
CA ARG A 30 8.29 1.90 1.42
C ARG A 30 9.21 2.35 2.53
N LEU A 31 9.84 3.51 2.37
CA LEU A 31 10.71 4.05 3.41
C LEU A 31 9.93 4.34 4.69
N TRP A 32 8.80 5.04 4.61
CA TRP A 32 8.03 5.38 5.79
C TRP A 32 7.60 4.12 6.59
N LEU A 33 7.29 3.02 5.91
CA LEU A 33 6.90 1.77 6.55
C LEU A 33 8.03 1.17 7.41
N ARG A 34 9.29 1.23 6.97
CA ARG A 34 10.47 0.76 7.72
C ARG A 34 11.03 1.78 8.73
N SER A 35 10.77 3.07 8.57
CA SER A 35 11.29 4.09 9.50
C SER A 35 10.48 4.17 10.81
N GLU A 36 11.17 4.38 11.94
CA GLU A 36 10.55 4.56 13.26
C GLU A 36 9.70 5.84 13.36
N SER A 37 10.09 6.92 12.67
CA SER A 37 9.38 8.19 12.69
C SER A 37 9.41 8.91 11.33
N LYS A 38 8.45 9.83 11.10
CA LYS A 38 8.38 10.59 9.85
C LYS A 38 9.60 11.49 9.67
N ASN A 39 10.20 11.93 10.78
CA ASN A 39 11.43 12.72 10.78
C ASN A 39 12.61 11.91 10.26
N VAL A 40 12.75 10.65 10.70
CA VAL A 40 13.80 9.73 10.21
C VAL A 40 13.62 9.49 8.71
N ALA A 41 12.40 9.15 8.27
CA ALA A 41 12.10 8.97 6.85
C ALA A 41 12.39 10.22 6.00
N ALA A 42 12.07 11.41 6.53
CA ALA A 42 12.30 12.69 5.85
C ALA A 42 13.80 12.95 5.68
N SER A 43 14.58 12.69 6.73
CA SER A 43 16.04 12.79 6.71
C SER A 43 16.67 11.84 5.70
N GLU A 44 16.25 10.56 5.68
CA GLU A 44 16.77 9.56 4.74
C GLU A 44 16.46 9.90 3.26
N LEU A 45 15.34 10.55 2.97
CA LEU A 45 14.98 10.98 1.60
C LEU A 45 15.54 12.36 1.23
N GLY A 46 16.17 13.08 2.16
CA GLY A 46 16.59 14.46 1.96
C GLY A 46 15.43 15.42 1.64
N ILE A 47 14.24 15.21 2.22
CA ILE A 47 13.06 16.06 2.03
C ILE A 47 12.52 16.58 3.35
N SER A 48 11.64 17.59 3.30
CA SER A 48 11.02 18.11 4.50
C SER A 48 9.97 17.14 5.08
N LEU A 49 9.75 17.23 6.40
CA LEU A 49 8.64 16.53 7.08
C LEU A 49 7.28 16.88 6.46
N GLY A 50 7.07 18.14 6.08
CA GLY A 50 5.84 18.59 5.42
C GLY A 50 5.62 17.89 4.08
N THR A 51 6.68 17.73 3.29
CA THR A 51 6.65 17.00 2.02
C THR A 51 6.21 15.54 2.24
N ILE A 52 6.78 14.84 3.23
CA ILE A 52 6.33 13.49 3.59
C ILE A 52 4.84 13.48 3.95
N GLN A 53 4.39 14.39 4.80
CA GLN A 53 2.98 14.43 5.23
C GLN A 53 2.03 14.63 4.04
N THR A 54 2.37 15.53 3.11
CA THR A 54 1.61 15.73 1.88
C THR A 54 1.55 14.46 1.03
N HIS A 55 2.68 13.77 0.84
CA HIS A 55 2.70 12.51 0.09
C HIS A 55 1.86 11.42 0.77
N LEU A 56 1.97 11.25 2.10
CA LEU A 56 1.17 10.27 2.84
C LEU A 56 -0.34 10.57 2.76
N ALA A 57 -0.73 11.85 2.81
CA ALA A 57 -2.12 12.24 2.61
C ALA A 57 -2.62 11.87 1.20
N ARG A 58 -1.83 12.13 0.16
CA ARG A 58 -2.15 11.75 -1.23
C ARG A 58 -2.25 10.24 -1.42
N ILE A 59 -1.32 9.48 -0.85
CA ILE A 59 -1.35 8.00 -0.88
C ILE A 59 -2.64 7.49 -0.24
N ARG A 60 -3.00 7.98 0.94
CA ARG A 60 -4.26 7.62 1.63
C ARG A 60 -5.50 7.98 0.79
N ALA A 61 -5.50 9.15 0.16
CA ALA A 61 -6.59 9.56 -0.72
C ALA A 61 -6.72 8.63 -1.93
N LYS A 62 -5.61 8.19 -2.55
CA LYS A 62 -5.62 7.22 -3.65
C LYS A 62 -6.15 5.86 -3.22
N TYR A 63 -5.77 5.39 -2.04
CA TYR A 63 -6.33 4.17 -1.45
C TYR A 63 -7.84 4.29 -1.17
N ALA A 64 -8.28 5.43 -0.64
CA ALA A 64 -9.70 5.69 -0.42
C ALA A 64 -10.48 5.72 -1.75
N ALA A 65 -9.93 6.33 -2.81
CA ALA A 65 -10.54 6.42 -4.13
C ALA A 65 -10.79 5.05 -4.79
N VAL A 66 -9.97 4.03 -4.46
CA VAL A 66 -10.18 2.65 -4.91
C VAL A 66 -11.01 1.81 -3.93
N GLY A 67 -11.62 2.43 -2.91
CA GLY A 67 -12.48 1.77 -1.93
C GLY A 67 -11.73 1.04 -0.82
N ARG A 68 -10.47 1.38 -0.57
CA ARG A 68 -9.59 0.72 0.42
C ARG A 68 -8.98 1.75 1.39
N PRO A 69 -9.78 2.54 2.14
CA PRO A 69 -9.27 3.58 3.02
C PRO A 69 -8.34 3.02 4.11
N VAL A 70 -7.42 3.86 4.57
CA VAL A 70 -6.38 3.52 5.55
C VAL A 70 -6.22 4.66 6.56
N ALA A 71 -6.34 4.33 7.84
CA ALA A 71 -6.32 5.30 8.94
C ALA A 71 -4.90 5.60 9.45
N ASP A 72 -4.06 4.58 9.54
CA ASP A 72 -2.77 4.66 10.23
C ASP A 72 -1.63 3.98 9.44
N LYS A 73 -0.44 3.88 10.06
CA LYS A 73 0.75 3.27 9.46
C LYS A 73 0.55 1.76 9.24
N SER A 74 -0.07 1.07 10.21
CA SER A 74 -0.36 -0.36 10.14
C SER A 74 -1.31 -0.71 8.99
N GLY A 75 -2.36 0.09 8.79
CA GLY A 75 -3.26 -0.05 7.65
C GLY A 75 -2.52 0.12 6.33
N LEU A 76 -1.64 1.12 6.22
CA LEU A 76 -0.79 1.29 5.03
C LEU A 76 0.14 0.09 4.80
N LEU A 77 0.70 -0.49 5.87
CA LEU A 77 1.53 -1.68 5.78
C LEU A 77 0.76 -2.87 5.20
N VAL A 78 -0.41 -3.18 5.77
CA VAL A 78 -1.27 -4.27 5.30
C VAL A 78 -1.64 -4.09 3.83
N ARG A 79 -1.99 -2.86 3.42
CA ARG A 79 -2.30 -2.56 2.02
C ARG A 79 -1.09 -2.70 1.11
N ALA A 80 0.08 -2.22 1.53
CA ALA A 80 1.30 -2.33 0.77
C ALA A 80 1.74 -3.80 0.57
N LEU A 81 1.56 -4.67 1.58
CA LEU A 81 1.78 -6.10 1.48
C LEU A 81 0.81 -6.78 0.50
N GLN A 82 -0.50 -6.50 0.62
CA GLN A 82 -1.52 -6.98 -0.33
C GLN A 82 -1.23 -6.51 -1.76
N ASP A 83 -0.67 -5.31 -1.88
CA ASP A 83 -0.35 -4.68 -3.15
C ASP A 83 1.06 -5.05 -3.66
N GLY A 84 1.78 -5.94 -2.98
CA GLY A 84 3.14 -6.37 -3.36
C GLY A 84 4.11 -5.20 -3.49
N LEU A 85 3.83 -4.09 -2.80
CA LEU A 85 4.68 -2.91 -2.77
C LEU A 85 5.81 -3.08 -1.76
N VAL A 86 5.62 -3.89 -0.72
CA VAL A 86 6.67 -4.29 0.23
C VAL A 86 6.56 -5.80 0.47
N SER A 87 7.66 -6.43 0.87
CA SER A 87 7.65 -7.77 1.46
C SER A 87 7.95 -7.73 2.95
N LEU A 88 7.63 -8.79 3.68
CA LEU A 88 7.98 -8.90 5.11
C LEU A 88 9.49 -8.91 5.33
N ASP A 89 10.27 -9.40 4.37
CA ASP A 89 11.74 -9.44 4.42
C ASP A 89 12.40 -8.06 4.29
N GLU A 90 11.64 -7.03 3.88
CA GLU A 90 12.10 -5.65 3.70
C GLU A 90 11.78 -4.73 4.90
N LEU A 91 11.08 -5.25 5.92
CA LEU A 91 10.58 -4.48 7.08
C LEU A 91 11.58 -4.41 8.24
#